data_AF-C5J7E6-F1
#
_entry.id   AF-C5J7E6-F1
#
_cell.length_a   1.000
_cell.length_b   1.000
_cell.length_c   1.000
_cell.angle_alpha   90.00
_cell.angle_beta   90.00
_cell.angle_gamma   90.00
#
_symmetry.space_group_name_H-M   'P 1'
#
loop_
_entity.id
_entity.type
_entity.pdbx_description
1 polymer ?
#
loop_
_entity_poly.entity_id
_entity_poly.type
_entity_poly.pdbx_seq_one_letter_code
_entity_poly.pdbx_strand_id
1 'polypeptide(L)'
;MQISFVAIFISISVIMLIIGTRLAPFAIIPTFRLAIIGLPIKITGFIFGPIVGLLTGFLSDIITFLFVPGVYSWYYTVYISITGFIPGVFFWLFVKKGKQWFEKENLLERFSKKIASLQANFIISQDDKSRIKIKENINNLENKIKKIQAWNEEKYLLNFYWIISNIILVAILAIIISVVFFSPNINFEHNRFIKNKTSFVILILFGTTSMIVFIFIARFLKFFIKKDRYLTIVPIVAFSAVHEPIASIIASLGDVQSGALANFETALVSHLITSPIKIWVNLSIIYFTARAVVPLVHKKISYSL
;
A
#
# COMPACT_ATOMS: atom_id res chain seq x y z
N MET A 1 -11.29 -1.64 -22.58
CA MET A 1 -10.32 -0.58 -22.21
C MET A 1 -9.34 -0.98 -21.11
N GLN A 2 -9.76 -1.64 -20.02
CA GLN A 2 -8.86 -2.02 -18.92
C GLN A 2 -7.69 -2.91 -19.39
N ILE A 3 -7.97 -3.91 -20.24
CA ILE A 3 -6.95 -4.80 -20.81
C ILE A 3 -5.91 -4.03 -21.64
N SER A 4 -6.33 -3.01 -22.39
CA SER A 4 -5.44 -2.18 -23.21
C SER A 4 -4.45 -1.38 -22.36
N PHE A 5 -4.92 -0.79 -21.24
CA PHE A 5 -4.03 -0.10 -20.31
C PHE A 5 -3.08 -1.06 -19.62
N VAL A 6 -3.55 -2.24 -19.23
CA VAL A 6 -2.71 -3.30 -18.65
C VAL A 6 -1.60 -3.70 -19.62
N ALA A 7 -1.92 -3.93 -20.90
CA ALA A 7 -0.93 -4.24 -21.93
C ALA A 7 0.09 -3.12 -22.12
N ILE A 8 -0.33 -1.85 -22.09
CA ILE A 8 0.57 -0.69 -22.13
C ILE A 8 1.51 -0.69 -20.92
N PHE A 9 1.00 -0.93 -19.71
CA PHE A 9 1.84 -0.94 -18.51
C PHE A 9 2.81 -2.12 -18.45
N ILE A 10 2.40 -3.31 -18.89
CA ILE A 10 3.31 -4.46 -19.08
C ILE A 10 4.42 -4.06 -20.04
N SER A 11 4.07 -3.47 -21.19
CA SER A 11 5.03 -3.02 -22.20
C SER A 11 6.00 -1.98 -21.64
N ILE A 12 5.49 -0.99 -20.87
CA ILE A 12 6.32 0.02 -20.22
C ILE A 12 7.29 -0.61 -19.22
N SER A 13 6.84 -1.55 -18.38
CA SER A 13 7.71 -2.28 -17.44
C SER A 13 8.84 -3.02 -18.15
N VAL A 14 8.51 -3.74 -19.23
CA VAL A 14 9.49 -4.50 -20.02
C VAL A 14 10.49 -3.54 -20.70
N ILE A 15 10.00 -2.48 -21.35
CA ILE A 15 10.84 -1.48 -22.03
C ILE A 15 11.75 -0.75 -21.04
N MET A 16 11.24 -0.39 -19.85
CA MET A 16 12.05 0.24 -18.81
C MET A 16 13.23 -0.64 -18.40
N LEU A 17 13.06 -1.96 -18.29
CA LEU A 17 14.19 -2.84 -18.01
C LEU A 17 15.14 -2.92 -19.21
N ILE A 18 14.63 -3.09 -20.43
CA ILE A 18 15.48 -3.18 -21.63
C ILE A 18 16.36 -1.93 -21.76
N ILE A 19 15.80 -0.74 -21.59
CA ILE A 19 16.56 0.52 -21.61
C ILE A 19 17.53 0.56 -20.43
N GLY A 20 17.07 0.22 -19.21
CA GLY A 20 17.89 0.24 -18.01
C GLY A 20 19.13 -0.64 -18.12
N THR A 21 18.99 -1.85 -18.68
CA THR A 21 20.09 -2.80 -18.87
C THR A 21 21.05 -2.40 -20.00
N ARG A 22 20.58 -1.62 -20.98
CA ARG A 22 21.43 -1.04 -22.03
C ARG A 22 22.25 0.16 -21.53
N LEU A 23 21.67 0.99 -20.66
CA LEU A 23 22.36 2.16 -20.10
C LEU A 23 23.27 1.81 -18.93
N ALA A 24 22.84 0.85 -18.11
CA ALA A 24 23.50 0.47 -16.88
C ALA A 24 23.55 -1.07 -16.77
N PRO A 25 24.69 -1.71 -17.10
CA PRO A 25 24.81 -3.17 -17.06
C PRO A 25 24.48 -3.79 -15.69
N PHE A 26 24.68 -3.05 -14.59
CA PHE A 26 24.31 -3.49 -13.24
C PHE A 26 22.79 -3.62 -13.02
N ALA A 27 21.95 -3.10 -13.92
CA ALA A 27 20.49 -3.28 -13.86
C ALA A 27 20.04 -4.73 -14.08
N ILE A 28 20.94 -5.62 -14.53
CA ILE A 28 20.69 -7.07 -14.66
C ILE A 28 20.70 -7.75 -13.28
N ILE A 29 21.37 -7.17 -12.28
CA ILE A 29 21.43 -7.72 -10.92
C ILE A 29 19.99 -7.77 -10.34
N PRO A 30 19.57 -8.88 -9.71
CA PRO A 30 18.20 -9.08 -9.27
C PRO A 30 17.59 -7.89 -8.51
N THR A 31 18.30 -7.34 -7.53
CA THR A 31 17.81 -6.21 -6.73
C THR A 31 17.44 -4.97 -7.56
N PHE A 32 18.25 -4.61 -8.56
CA PHE A 32 17.99 -3.45 -9.42
C PHE A 32 16.94 -3.77 -10.47
N ARG A 33 16.98 -4.97 -11.06
CA ARG A 33 15.97 -5.47 -12.00
C ARG A 33 14.57 -5.37 -11.38
N LEU A 34 14.43 -5.92 -10.18
CA LEU A 34 13.15 -5.95 -9.45
C LEU A 34 12.63 -4.55 -9.13
N ALA A 35 13.53 -3.61 -8.79
CA ALA A 35 13.16 -2.22 -8.52
C ALA A 35 12.67 -1.49 -9.78
N ILE A 36 13.34 -1.67 -10.93
CA ILE A 36 12.96 -1.01 -12.20
C ILE A 36 11.62 -1.53 -12.72
N ILE A 37 11.48 -2.85 -12.81
CA ILE A 37 10.25 -3.50 -13.29
C ILE A 37 9.08 -3.20 -12.34
N GLY A 38 9.35 -3.16 -11.03
CA GLY A 38 8.34 -3.00 -10.00
C GLY A 38 7.61 -1.66 -10.02
N LEU A 39 8.22 -0.58 -10.50
CA LEU A 39 7.61 0.75 -10.44
C LEU A 39 6.32 0.88 -11.27
N PRO A 40 6.29 0.59 -12.58
CA PRO A 40 5.04 0.66 -13.35
C PRO A 40 3.99 -0.36 -12.88
N ILE A 41 4.42 -1.48 -12.29
CA ILE A 41 3.52 -2.50 -11.73
C ILE A 41 2.86 -1.99 -10.45
N LYS A 42 3.59 -1.31 -9.56
CA LYS A 42 3.01 -0.65 -8.37
C LYS A 42 1.94 0.36 -8.79
N ILE A 43 2.21 1.15 -9.84
CA ILE A 43 1.26 2.12 -10.40
C ILE A 43 0.01 1.41 -10.95
N THR A 44 0.21 0.33 -11.70
CA THR A 44 -0.89 -0.44 -12.30
C THR A 44 -1.79 -1.02 -11.21
N GLY A 45 -1.20 -1.62 -10.18
CA GLY A 45 -1.93 -2.09 -9.02
C GLY A 45 -2.70 -0.98 -8.31
N PHE A 46 -2.03 0.15 -8.05
CA PHE A 46 -2.64 1.30 -7.38
C PHE A 46 -3.81 1.90 -8.17
N ILE A 47 -3.75 1.94 -9.51
CA ILE A 47 -4.81 2.57 -10.33
C ILE A 47 -5.95 1.59 -10.66
N PHE A 48 -5.61 0.35 -11.03
CA PHE A 48 -6.58 -0.61 -11.56
C PHE A 48 -7.01 -1.69 -10.55
N GLY A 49 -6.40 -1.70 -9.36
CA GLY A 49 -6.76 -2.59 -8.27
C GLY A 49 -5.88 -3.85 -8.15
N PRO A 50 -6.13 -4.67 -7.12
CA PRO A 50 -5.20 -5.70 -6.67
C PRO A 50 -5.01 -6.85 -7.66
N ILE A 51 -6.11 -7.36 -8.22
CA ILE A 51 -6.08 -8.50 -9.17
C ILE A 51 -5.33 -8.10 -10.44
N VAL A 52 -5.61 -6.91 -10.95
CA VAL A 52 -4.95 -6.38 -12.15
C VAL A 52 -3.45 -6.16 -11.89
N GLY A 53 -3.10 -5.58 -10.75
CA GLY A 53 -1.69 -5.42 -10.34
C GLY A 53 -0.95 -6.76 -10.25
N LEU A 54 -1.58 -7.78 -9.63
CA LEU A 54 -1.01 -9.11 -9.49
C LEU A 54 -0.70 -9.74 -10.86
N LEU A 55 -1.70 -9.76 -11.75
CA LEU A 55 -1.55 -10.34 -13.10
C LEU A 55 -0.54 -9.57 -13.95
N THR A 56 -0.55 -8.23 -13.86
CA THR A 56 0.44 -7.38 -14.55
C THR A 56 1.85 -7.74 -14.10
N GLY A 57 2.05 -7.95 -12.79
CA GLY A 57 3.35 -8.32 -12.27
C GLY A 57 3.82 -9.70 -12.74
N PHE A 58 2.95 -10.69 -12.61
CA PHE A 58 3.21 -12.05 -13.07
C PHE A 58 3.62 -12.09 -14.56
N LEU A 59 2.81 -11.46 -15.42
CA LEU A 59 3.07 -11.44 -16.86
C LEU A 59 4.31 -10.61 -17.22
N SER A 60 4.52 -9.47 -16.56
CA SER A 60 5.68 -8.63 -16.82
C SER A 60 6.98 -9.35 -16.50
N ASP A 61 7.06 -10.11 -15.41
CA ASP A 61 8.27 -10.87 -15.06
C ASP A 61 8.59 -11.94 -16.11
N ILE A 62 7.58 -12.72 -16.53
CA ILE A 62 7.74 -13.76 -17.58
C ILE A 62 8.22 -13.16 -18.89
N ILE A 63 7.56 -12.09 -19.36
CA ILE A 63 7.91 -11.44 -20.63
C ILE A 63 9.30 -10.81 -20.52
N THR A 64 9.60 -10.18 -19.40
CA THR A 64 10.91 -9.53 -19.20
C THR A 64 12.03 -10.56 -19.19
N PHE A 65 11.81 -11.72 -18.56
CA PHE A 65 12.78 -12.82 -18.56
C PHE A 65 13.05 -13.35 -19.97
N LEU A 66 12.05 -13.36 -20.84
CA LEU A 66 12.21 -13.77 -22.25
C LEU A 66 13.15 -12.83 -23.04
N PHE A 67 13.07 -11.52 -22.78
CA PHE A 67 13.87 -10.52 -23.50
C PHE A 67 15.25 -10.26 -22.88
N VAL A 68 15.33 -10.29 -21.55
CA VAL A 68 16.56 -10.06 -20.79
C VAL A 68 16.76 -11.25 -19.86
N PRO A 69 17.27 -12.37 -20.39
CA PRO A 69 17.53 -13.54 -19.58
C PRO A 69 18.60 -13.21 -18.53
N GLY A 70 18.34 -13.66 -17.31
CA GLY A 70 19.25 -13.46 -16.18
C GLY A 70 19.02 -14.52 -15.12
N VAL A 71 19.33 -14.20 -13.88
CA VAL A 71 19.11 -15.10 -12.76
C VAL A 71 17.60 -15.24 -12.51
N TYR A 72 17.06 -16.45 -12.60
CA TYR A 72 15.64 -16.74 -12.39
C TYR A 72 15.40 -17.43 -11.04
N SER A 73 14.30 -17.05 -10.40
CA SER A 73 13.75 -17.73 -9.25
C SER A 73 12.24 -17.49 -9.26
N TRP A 74 11.47 -18.51 -8.90
CA TRP A 74 10.02 -18.39 -8.72
C TRP A 74 9.66 -17.30 -7.68
N TYR A 75 10.51 -17.09 -6.66
CA TYR A 75 10.31 -16.04 -5.66
C TYR A 75 10.38 -14.64 -6.28
N TYR A 76 11.15 -14.43 -7.35
CA TYR A 76 11.16 -13.14 -8.06
C TYR A 76 9.84 -12.87 -8.79
N THR A 77 9.26 -13.89 -9.41
CA THR A 77 7.92 -13.76 -10.02
C THR A 77 6.86 -13.45 -8.97
N VAL A 78 6.92 -14.11 -7.81
CA VAL A 78 6.03 -13.84 -6.66
C VAL A 78 6.26 -12.43 -6.12
N TYR A 79 7.51 -11.99 -5.98
CA TYR A 79 7.89 -10.63 -5.56
C TYR A 79 7.23 -9.59 -6.47
N ILE A 80 7.37 -9.73 -7.78
CA ILE A 80 6.86 -8.76 -8.76
C ILE A 80 5.32 -8.78 -8.79
N SER A 81 4.71 -9.96 -8.63
CA SER A 81 3.25 -10.08 -8.54
C SER A 81 2.69 -9.38 -7.29
N ILE A 82 3.30 -9.60 -6.13
CA ILE A 82 2.92 -8.95 -4.86
C ILE A 82 3.15 -7.44 -4.91
N THR A 83 4.17 -7.03 -5.67
CA THR A 83 4.48 -5.61 -5.93
C THR A 83 3.34 -4.87 -6.62
N GLY A 84 2.53 -5.54 -7.44
CA GLY A 84 1.30 -4.96 -7.98
C GLY A 84 0.08 -5.18 -7.06
N PHE A 85 0.02 -6.32 -6.38
CA PHE A 85 -1.11 -6.67 -5.52
C PHE A 85 -1.28 -5.73 -4.32
N ILE A 86 -0.23 -5.52 -3.52
CA ILE A 86 -0.30 -4.76 -2.26
C ILE A 86 -0.78 -3.31 -2.50
N PRO A 87 -0.21 -2.54 -3.45
CA PRO A 87 -0.70 -1.20 -3.74
C PRO A 87 -2.18 -1.18 -4.14
N GLY A 88 -2.63 -2.19 -4.89
CA GLY A 88 -4.02 -2.30 -5.30
C GLY A 88 -4.99 -2.61 -4.15
N VAL A 89 -4.58 -3.43 -3.18
CA VAL A 89 -5.37 -3.65 -1.95
C VAL A 89 -5.53 -2.34 -1.18
N PHE A 90 -4.44 -1.57 -1.04
CA PHE A 90 -4.48 -0.31 -0.33
C PHE A 90 -5.30 0.76 -1.04
N PHE A 91 -5.23 0.85 -2.36
CA PHE A 91 -6.13 1.72 -3.13
C PHE A 91 -7.60 1.35 -2.89
N TRP A 92 -7.92 0.05 -2.96
CA TRP A 92 -9.27 -0.43 -2.72
C TRP A 92 -9.75 -0.14 -1.29
N LEU A 93 -8.91 -0.35 -0.28
CA LEU A 93 -9.25 -0.09 1.13
C LEU A 93 -9.36 1.40 1.45
N PHE A 94 -8.35 2.21 1.12
CA PHE A 94 -8.34 3.62 1.49
C PHE A 94 -9.26 4.44 0.57
N VAL A 95 -9.07 4.34 -0.75
CA VAL A 95 -9.74 5.25 -1.70
C VAL A 95 -11.18 4.81 -1.95
N LYS A 96 -11.42 3.54 -2.27
CA LYS A 96 -12.78 3.05 -2.59
C LYS A 96 -13.61 2.83 -1.33
N LYS A 97 -13.14 1.99 -0.40
CA LYS A 97 -13.90 1.67 0.83
C LYS A 97 -13.87 2.79 1.86
N GLY A 98 -12.73 3.46 2.05
CA GLY A 98 -12.64 4.60 2.94
C GLY A 98 -13.59 5.72 2.53
N LYS A 99 -13.66 6.10 1.25
CA LYS A 99 -14.65 7.11 0.81
C LYS A 99 -16.09 6.66 1.12
N GLN A 100 -16.44 5.41 0.81
CA GLN A 100 -17.78 4.86 1.12
C GLN A 100 -18.12 4.84 2.61
N TRP A 101 -17.13 4.66 3.50
CA TRP A 101 -17.36 4.64 4.95
C TRP A 101 -17.62 6.02 5.55
N PHE A 102 -17.14 7.07 4.88
CA PHE A 102 -17.20 8.45 5.37
C PHE A 102 -18.14 9.34 4.52
N GLU A 103 -18.78 8.79 3.50
CA GLU A 103 -19.82 9.47 2.71
C GLU A 103 -21.12 9.54 3.51
N LYS A 104 -21.64 10.76 3.75
CA LYS A 104 -22.82 10.98 4.60
C LYS A 104 -24.02 10.24 4.07
N GLU A 105 -24.26 10.29 2.76
CA GLU A 105 -25.44 9.68 2.14
C GLU A 105 -25.51 8.18 2.45
N ASN A 106 -24.40 7.46 2.21
CA ASN A 106 -24.29 6.03 2.51
C ASN A 106 -24.47 5.72 4.01
N LEU A 107 -23.92 6.56 4.90
CA LEU A 107 -24.08 6.38 6.34
C LEU A 107 -25.53 6.60 6.78
N LEU A 108 -26.16 7.67 6.29
CA LEU A 108 -27.55 8.02 6.57
C LEU A 108 -28.51 6.94 6.04
N GLU A 109 -28.25 6.39 4.86
CA GLU A 109 -29.02 5.29 4.29
C GLU A 109 -28.90 4.02 5.16
N ARG A 110 -27.69 3.67 5.63
CA ARG A 110 -27.48 2.50 6.50
C ARG A 110 -28.19 2.66 7.85
N PHE A 111 -28.10 3.85 8.45
CA PHE A 111 -28.76 4.11 9.74
C PHE A 111 -30.27 4.18 9.61
N SER A 112 -30.80 4.80 8.56
CA SER A 112 -32.24 4.84 8.28
C SER A 112 -32.82 3.44 8.03
N LYS A 113 -32.14 2.58 7.25
CA LYS A 113 -32.53 1.17 7.10
C LYS A 113 -32.56 0.41 8.42
N LYS A 114 -31.58 0.66 9.31
CA LYS A 114 -31.51 0.04 10.64
C LYS A 114 -32.61 0.56 11.58
N ILE A 115 -32.97 1.83 11.47
CA ILE A 115 -34.11 2.39 12.23
C ILE A 115 -35.42 1.78 11.72
N ALA A 116 -35.60 1.67 10.41
CA ALA A 116 -36.81 1.06 9.83
C ALA A 116 -37.00 -0.39 10.28
N SER A 117 -35.93 -1.20 10.33
CA SER A 117 -36.02 -2.57 10.84
C SER A 117 -36.31 -2.64 12.35
N LEU A 118 -35.76 -1.71 13.14
CA LEU A 118 -36.08 -1.61 14.57
C LEU A 118 -37.52 -1.13 14.82
N GLN A 119 -38.04 -0.23 13.99
CA GLN A 119 -39.44 0.21 14.05
C GLN A 119 -40.40 -0.94 13.72
N ALA A 120 -40.08 -1.77 12.71
CA ALA A 120 -40.84 -2.98 12.42
C ALA A 120 -40.83 -3.96 13.61
N ASN A 121 -39.66 -4.20 14.21
CA ASN A 121 -39.53 -5.05 15.40
C ASN A 121 -40.26 -4.48 16.62
N PHE A 122 -40.33 -3.15 16.77
CA PHE A 122 -41.08 -2.49 17.84
C PHE A 122 -42.58 -2.78 17.75
N ILE A 123 -43.14 -2.76 16.53
CA ILE A 123 -44.56 -3.04 16.28
C ILE A 123 -44.89 -4.51 16.58
N ILE A 124 -44.01 -5.44 16.20
CA ILE A 124 -44.22 -6.90 16.38
C ILE A 124 -44.04 -7.34 17.83
N SER A 125 -43.18 -6.68 18.59
CA SER A 125 -42.87 -7.07 19.98
C SER A 125 -44.09 -6.88 20.89
N GLN A 126 -44.52 -7.92 21.61
CA GLN A 126 -45.62 -7.86 22.58
C GLN A 126 -45.16 -7.58 24.02
N ASP A 127 -43.87 -7.78 24.32
CA ASP A 127 -43.29 -7.55 25.65
C ASP A 127 -42.85 -6.09 25.85
N ASP A 128 -43.25 -5.48 26.97
CA ASP A 128 -42.96 -4.09 27.32
C ASP A 128 -41.47 -3.83 27.57
N LYS A 129 -40.75 -4.79 28.17
CA LYS A 129 -39.29 -4.64 28.39
C LYS A 129 -38.54 -4.58 27.05
N SER A 130 -38.94 -5.41 26.10
CA SER A 130 -38.39 -5.45 24.75
C SER A 130 -38.67 -4.15 23.98
N ARG A 131 -39.88 -3.58 24.11
CA ARG A 131 -40.26 -2.29 23.51
C ARG A 131 -39.42 -1.12 24.03
N ILE A 132 -39.18 -1.05 25.34
CA ILE A 132 -38.35 -0.01 25.96
C ILE A 132 -36.92 -0.06 25.38
N LYS A 133 -36.31 -1.25 25.32
CA LYS A 133 -34.96 -1.44 24.77
C LYS A 133 -34.86 -1.08 23.28
N ILE A 134 -35.88 -1.41 22.49
CA ILE A 134 -35.92 -1.05 21.07
C ILE A 134 -36.05 0.46 20.90
N LYS A 135 -36.90 1.13 21.69
CA LYS A 135 -37.08 2.59 21.66
C LYS A 135 -35.80 3.33 22.03
N GLU A 136 -35.08 2.87 23.05
CA GLU A 136 -33.76 3.41 23.41
C GLU A 136 -32.76 3.27 22.26
N ASN A 137 -32.73 2.10 21.60
CA ASN A 137 -31.85 1.88 20.45
C ASN A 137 -32.19 2.80 19.27
N ILE A 138 -33.48 3.03 18.99
CA ILE A 138 -33.92 3.98 17.95
C ILE A 138 -33.45 5.39 18.29
N ASN A 139 -33.70 5.86 19.52
CA ASN A 139 -33.29 7.20 19.95
C ASN A 139 -31.75 7.37 19.89
N ASN A 140 -31.00 6.33 20.28
CA ASN A 140 -29.54 6.30 20.15
C ASN A 140 -29.06 6.41 18.69
N LEU A 141 -29.76 5.78 17.74
CA LEU A 141 -29.45 5.86 16.31
C LEU A 141 -29.84 7.23 15.71
N GLU A 142 -30.99 7.79 16.09
CA GLU A 142 -31.41 9.14 15.67
C GLU A 142 -30.43 10.21 16.15
N ASN A 143 -29.95 10.11 17.39
CA ASN A 143 -28.91 10.98 17.93
C ASN A 143 -27.59 10.84 17.15
N LYS A 144 -27.24 9.63 16.70
CA LYS A 144 -26.08 9.41 15.83
C LYS A 144 -26.28 10.06 14.45
N ILE A 145 -27.48 9.95 13.86
CA ILE A 145 -27.81 10.60 12.58
C ILE A 145 -27.64 12.12 12.67
N LYS A 146 -28.18 12.76 13.72
CA LYS A 146 -28.02 14.21 13.94
C LYS A 146 -26.54 14.62 14.00
N LYS A 147 -25.70 13.83 14.69
CA LYS A 147 -24.24 14.06 14.74
C LYS A 147 -23.56 13.90 13.37
N ILE A 148 -23.99 12.94 12.55
CA ILE A 148 -23.43 12.69 11.21
C ILE A 148 -23.82 13.80 10.23
N GLN A 149 -25.05 14.32 10.31
CA GLN A 149 -25.49 15.45 9.48
C GLN A 149 -24.60 16.68 9.69
N ALA A 150 -24.27 16.97 10.96
CA ALA A 150 -23.40 18.08 11.35
C ALA A 150 -21.89 17.85 11.10
N TRP A 151 -21.49 16.64 10.69
CA TRP A 151 -20.09 16.30 10.50
C TRP A 151 -19.48 16.97 9.25
N ASN A 152 -18.15 17.02 9.15
CA ASN A 152 -17.44 17.40 7.93
C ASN A 152 -16.69 16.18 7.35
N GLU A 153 -17.19 15.61 6.23
CA GLU A 153 -16.69 14.37 5.59
C GLU A 153 -15.20 14.38 5.36
N GLU A 154 -14.74 15.50 4.81
CA GLU A 154 -13.36 15.67 4.45
C GLU A 154 -12.45 15.62 5.70
N LYS A 155 -12.87 16.23 6.82
CA LYS A 155 -12.08 16.23 8.05
C LYS A 155 -11.95 14.81 8.64
N TYR A 156 -13.05 14.06 8.67
CA TYR A 156 -13.06 12.70 9.22
C TYR A 156 -12.28 11.72 8.34
N LEU A 157 -12.43 11.81 7.01
CA LEU A 157 -11.67 10.98 6.07
C LEU A 157 -10.16 11.21 6.20
N LEU A 158 -9.73 12.47 6.30
CA LEU A 158 -8.32 12.80 6.49
C LEU A 158 -7.77 12.30 7.84
N ASN A 159 -8.58 12.40 8.93
CA ASN A 159 -8.19 11.85 10.23
C ASN A 159 -8.08 10.33 10.18
N PHE A 160 -8.99 9.66 9.50
CA PHE A 160 -8.96 8.21 9.31
C PHE A 160 -7.68 7.77 8.59
N TYR A 161 -7.29 8.45 7.51
CA TYR A 161 -6.08 8.14 6.76
C TYR A 161 -4.82 8.34 7.63
N TRP A 162 -4.79 9.45 8.38
CA TRP A 162 -3.71 9.74 9.31
C TRP A 162 -3.57 8.66 10.38
N ILE A 163 -4.66 8.31 11.08
CA ILE A 163 -4.65 7.33 12.17
C ILE A 163 -4.24 5.95 11.65
N ILE A 164 -4.90 5.44 10.61
CA ILE A 164 -4.60 4.10 10.10
C ILE A 164 -3.17 4.01 9.58
N SER A 165 -2.69 5.01 8.83
CA SER A 165 -1.33 4.96 8.30
C SER A 165 -0.28 4.96 9.42
N ASN A 166 -0.50 5.70 10.51
CA ASN A 166 0.40 5.68 11.66
C ASN A 166 0.35 4.34 12.40
N ILE A 167 -0.83 3.75 12.60
CA ILE A 167 -0.98 2.42 13.19
C ILE A 167 -0.19 1.38 12.36
N ILE A 168 -0.33 1.42 11.03
CA ILE A 168 0.39 0.52 10.12
C ILE A 168 1.90 0.70 10.25
N LEU A 169 2.40 1.95 10.20
CA LEU A 169 3.83 2.24 10.32
C LEU A 169 4.41 1.76 11.65
N VAL A 170 3.72 2.00 12.76
CA VAL A 170 4.14 1.57 14.10
C VAL A 170 4.11 0.04 14.22
N ALA A 171 3.08 -0.62 13.70
CA ALA A 171 2.97 -2.07 13.71
C ALA A 171 4.13 -2.73 12.92
N ILE A 172 4.44 -2.21 11.75
CA ILE A 172 5.55 -2.71 10.91
C ILE A 172 6.88 -2.50 11.60
N LEU A 173 7.10 -1.32 12.18
CA LEU A 173 8.31 -1.04 12.93
C LEU A 173 8.48 -2.03 14.09
N ALA A 174 7.41 -2.28 14.87
CA ALA A 174 7.43 -3.24 15.96
C ALA A 174 7.76 -4.65 15.48
N ILE A 175 7.18 -5.08 14.35
CA ILE A 175 7.48 -6.38 13.73
C ILE A 175 8.95 -6.47 13.32
N ILE A 176 9.50 -5.46 12.62
CA ILE A 176 10.90 -5.48 12.17
C ILE A 176 11.85 -5.50 13.37
N ILE A 177 11.60 -4.66 14.39
CA ILE A 177 12.40 -4.64 15.62
C ILE A 177 12.37 -6.01 16.30
N SER A 178 11.18 -6.60 16.45
CA SER A 178 11.02 -7.92 17.04
C SER A 178 11.81 -8.98 16.26
N VAL A 179 11.67 -9.04 14.93
CA VAL A 179 12.39 -10.00 14.09
C VAL A 179 13.91 -9.85 14.23
N VAL A 180 14.44 -8.62 14.27
CA VAL A 180 15.89 -8.38 14.33
C VAL A 180 16.49 -8.73 15.69
N PHE A 181 15.80 -8.37 16.79
CA PHE A 181 16.30 -8.63 18.15
C PHE A 181 16.15 -10.10 18.55
N PHE A 182 15.04 -10.74 18.20
CA PHE A 182 14.77 -12.13 18.57
C PHE A 182 15.43 -13.15 17.64
N SER A 183 15.96 -12.74 16.49
CA SER A 183 16.69 -13.66 15.61
C SER A 183 18.17 -13.79 16.03
N PRO A 184 18.62 -14.95 16.53
CA PRO A 184 20.00 -15.16 16.93
C PRO A 184 20.97 -15.25 15.74
N ASN A 185 20.47 -15.65 14.56
CA ASN A 185 21.30 -16.01 13.41
C ASN A 185 21.69 -14.84 12.50
N ILE A 186 21.16 -13.62 12.73
CA ILE A 186 21.50 -12.47 11.89
C ILE A 186 22.91 -11.97 12.25
N ASN A 187 23.90 -12.40 11.48
CA ASN A 187 25.28 -11.92 11.59
C ASN A 187 25.51 -10.68 10.71
N PHE A 188 25.97 -9.58 11.32
CA PHE A 188 26.26 -8.29 10.68
C PHE A 188 27.75 -8.08 10.37
N GLU A 189 28.63 -8.99 10.78
CA GLU A 189 30.09 -8.85 10.69
C GLU A 189 30.60 -8.66 9.26
N HIS A 190 29.92 -9.25 8.27
CA HIS A 190 30.32 -9.20 6.87
C HIS A 190 29.78 -7.97 6.11
N ASN A 191 29.01 -7.10 6.77
CA ASN A 191 28.39 -5.96 6.11
C ASN A 191 29.20 -4.68 6.31
N ARG A 192 29.61 -4.03 5.21
CA ARG A 192 30.48 -2.85 5.24
C ARG A 192 29.85 -1.62 5.90
N PHE A 193 28.52 -1.52 5.87
CA PHE A 193 27.81 -0.32 6.33
C PHE A 193 27.24 -0.43 7.74
N ILE A 194 26.87 -1.64 8.17
CA ILE A 194 26.18 -1.85 9.44
C ILE A 194 26.83 -3.02 10.16
N LYS A 195 27.61 -2.68 11.19
CA LYS A 195 28.41 -3.66 11.95
C LYS A 195 27.61 -4.33 13.06
N ASN A 196 26.59 -3.65 13.60
CA ASN A 196 25.86 -4.07 14.80
C ASN A 196 24.33 -4.03 14.59
N LYS A 197 23.60 -4.91 15.28
CA LYS A 197 22.12 -4.94 15.35
C LYS A 197 21.52 -3.58 15.71
N THR A 198 22.13 -2.87 16.66
CA THR A 198 21.67 -1.55 17.10
C THR A 198 21.72 -0.52 15.98
N SER A 199 22.81 -0.49 15.20
CA SER A 199 22.96 0.42 14.06
C SER A 199 21.94 0.13 12.96
N PHE A 200 21.62 -1.15 12.73
CA PHE A 200 20.55 -1.55 11.82
C PHE A 200 19.20 -1.00 12.27
N VAL A 201 18.86 -1.21 13.55
CA VAL A 201 17.57 -0.76 14.12
C VAL A 201 17.46 0.76 14.07
N ILE A 202 18.53 1.50 14.36
CA ILE A 202 18.56 2.97 14.24
C ILE A 202 18.24 3.41 12.80
N LEU A 203 18.80 2.74 11.79
CA LEU A 203 18.53 3.08 10.39
C LEU A 203 17.06 2.86 10.01
N ILE A 204 16.48 1.72 10.41
CA ILE A 204 15.06 1.43 10.16
C ILE A 204 14.16 2.42 10.91
N LEU A 205 14.47 2.70 12.18
CA LEU A 205 13.77 3.69 12.99
C LEU A 205 13.80 5.06 12.34
N PHE A 206 14.96 5.49 11.83
CA PHE A 206 15.09 6.76 11.14
C PHE A 206 14.17 6.82 9.90
N GLY A 207 14.17 5.76 9.09
CA GLY A 207 13.30 5.65 7.92
C GLY A 207 11.80 5.74 8.26
N THR A 208 11.33 4.93 9.20
CA THR A 208 9.91 4.91 9.60
C THR A 208 9.50 6.20 10.31
N THR A 209 10.36 6.74 11.17
CA THR A 209 10.09 8.00 11.88
C THR A 209 10.02 9.17 10.91
N SER A 210 10.91 9.20 9.90
CA SER A 210 10.87 10.18 8.83
C SER A 210 9.53 10.16 8.08
N MET A 211 8.95 8.99 7.82
CA MET A 211 7.62 8.85 7.21
C MET A 211 6.49 9.33 8.13
N ILE A 212 6.55 9.02 9.43
CA ILE A 212 5.56 9.49 10.42
C ILE A 212 5.59 11.02 10.49
N VAL A 213 6.79 11.60 10.61
CA VAL A 213 6.99 13.06 10.62
C VAL A 213 6.50 13.68 9.32
N PHE A 214 6.80 13.08 8.17
CA PHE A 214 6.30 13.55 6.87
C PHE A 214 4.77 13.55 6.82
N ILE A 215 4.10 12.48 7.25
CA ILE A 215 2.63 12.41 7.31
C ILE A 215 2.06 13.45 8.27
N PHE A 216 2.72 13.69 9.41
CA PHE A 216 2.33 14.70 10.39
C PHE A 216 2.44 16.13 9.80
N ILE A 217 3.58 16.47 9.19
CA ILE A 217 3.81 17.75 8.52
C ILE A 217 2.81 17.92 7.37
N ALA A 218 2.63 16.89 6.54
CA ALA A 218 1.66 16.88 5.45
C ALA A 218 0.21 17.13 5.92
N ARG A 219 -0.12 16.69 7.14
CA ARG A 219 -1.45 16.85 7.74
C ARG A 219 -1.68 18.26 8.28
N PHE A 220 -0.74 18.77 9.07
CA PHE A 220 -0.96 19.96 9.91
C PHE A 220 -0.32 21.24 9.37
N LEU A 221 0.81 21.13 8.67
CA LEU A 221 1.63 22.28 8.28
C LEU A 221 1.22 22.92 6.94
N LYS A 222 -0.01 22.67 6.47
CA LYS A 222 -0.53 23.11 5.15
C LYS A 222 0.41 22.81 3.96
N PHE A 223 1.38 21.91 4.13
CA PHE A 223 2.39 21.55 3.12
C PHE A 223 1.74 21.11 1.80
N PHE A 224 0.57 20.47 1.88
CA PHE A 224 -0.32 20.29 0.75
C PHE A 224 -1.50 21.24 0.83
N ILE A 225 -1.46 22.31 0.03
CA ILE A 225 -2.55 23.30 -0.12
C ILE A 225 -3.88 22.63 -0.50
N LYS A 226 -3.82 21.49 -1.23
CA LYS A 226 -5.00 20.71 -1.62
C LYS A 226 -5.07 19.40 -0.85
N LYS A 227 -6.18 19.19 -0.13
CA LYS A 227 -6.44 18.01 0.71
C LYS A 227 -6.49 16.70 -0.09
N ASP A 228 -6.85 16.75 -1.37
CA ASP A 228 -6.80 15.60 -2.29
C ASP A 228 -5.39 14.99 -2.43
N ARG A 229 -4.35 15.82 -2.35
CA ARG A 229 -2.96 15.33 -2.42
C ARG A 229 -2.63 14.48 -1.21
N TYR A 230 -3.08 14.90 -0.03
CA TYR A 230 -2.91 14.14 1.20
C TYR A 230 -3.63 12.78 1.12
N LEU A 231 -4.87 12.78 0.61
CA LEU A 231 -5.64 11.55 0.39
C LEU A 231 -5.01 10.62 -0.65
N THR A 232 -4.13 11.12 -1.53
CA THR A 232 -3.39 10.27 -2.47
C THR A 232 -2.08 9.77 -1.85
N ILE A 233 -1.36 10.62 -1.13
CA ILE A 233 -0.01 10.34 -0.59
C ILE A 233 -0.06 9.35 0.57
N VAL A 234 -0.99 9.51 1.50
CA VAL A 234 -1.01 8.68 2.71
C VAL A 234 -1.23 7.19 2.41
N PRO A 235 -2.17 6.79 1.52
CA PRO A 235 -2.27 5.39 1.10
C PRO A 235 -0.97 4.88 0.46
N ILE A 236 -0.25 5.74 -0.29
CA ILE A 236 1.03 5.37 -0.92
C ILE A 236 2.11 5.08 0.13
N VAL A 237 2.22 5.92 1.15
CA VAL A 237 3.15 5.69 2.26
C VAL A 237 2.77 4.41 3.01
N ALA A 238 1.49 4.23 3.32
CA ALA A 238 1.00 3.08 4.08
C ALA A 238 1.27 1.75 3.36
N PHE A 239 0.97 1.65 2.06
CA PHE A 239 1.25 0.42 1.32
C PHE A 239 2.75 0.21 1.11
N SER A 240 3.53 1.28 0.89
CA SER A 240 4.98 1.15 0.68
C SER A 240 5.67 0.63 1.93
N ALA A 241 5.22 1.08 3.11
CA ALA A 241 5.68 0.56 4.37
C ALA A 241 5.39 -0.93 4.55
N VAL A 242 4.21 -1.41 4.13
CA VAL A 242 3.85 -2.84 4.19
C VAL A 242 4.58 -3.66 3.13
N HIS A 243 4.66 -3.13 1.91
CA HIS A 243 5.22 -3.83 0.75
C HIS A 243 6.70 -4.11 0.96
N GLU A 244 7.50 -3.13 1.39
CA GLU A 244 8.97 -3.28 1.39
C GLU A 244 9.48 -4.41 2.32
N PRO A 245 9.01 -4.60 3.56
CA PRO A 245 9.43 -5.73 4.39
C PRO A 245 9.03 -7.08 3.82
N ILE A 246 7.80 -7.21 3.32
CA ILE A 246 7.30 -8.45 2.70
C ILE A 246 8.13 -8.76 1.45
N ALA A 247 8.33 -7.76 0.61
CA ALA A 247 9.10 -7.85 -0.62
C ALA A 247 10.57 -8.19 -0.32
N SER A 248 11.14 -7.65 0.74
CA SER A 248 12.51 -7.95 1.18
C SER A 248 12.68 -9.42 1.57
N ILE A 249 11.71 -10.01 2.29
CA ILE A 249 11.73 -11.44 2.65
C ILE A 249 11.70 -12.30 1.39
N ILE A 250 10.78 -12.02 0.47
CA ILE A 250 10.60 -12.81 -0.75
C ILE A 250 11.81 -12.67 -1.68
N ALA A 251 12.33 -11.45 -1.85
CA ALA A 251 13.55 -11.23 -2.64
C ALA A 251 14.74 -11.99 -2.06
N SER A 252 14.87 -12.04 -0.73
CA SER A 252 15.95 -12.77 -0.07
C SER A 252 15.87 -14.29 -0.28
N LEU A 253 14.66 -14.86 -0.28
CA LEU A 253 14.45 -16.25 -0.67
C LEU A 253 14.84 -16.50 -2.13
N GLY A 254 14.52 -15.56 -3.02
CA GLY A 254 14.92 -15.62 -4.43
C GLY A 254 16.42 -15.54 -4.64
N ASP A 255 17.11 -14.68 -3.89
CA ASP A 255 18.57 -14.54 -3.97
C ASP A 255 19.30 -15.81 -3.54
N VAL A 256 18.82 -16.49 -2.49
CA VAL A 256 19.40 -17.76 -2.05
C VAL A 256 19.08 -18.90 -3.01
N GLN A 257 17.82 -19.03 -3.43
CA GLN A 257 17.41 -20.10 -4.35
C GLN A 257 18.16 -20.02 -5.68
N SER A 258 18.40 -18.81 -6.16
CA SER A 258 19.03 -18.58 -7.44
C SER A 258 20.56 -18.59 -7.39
N GLY A 259 21.15 -18.77 -6.21
CA GLY A 259 22.60 -18.74 -5.98
C GLY A 259 23.22 -17.34 -6.08
N ALA A 260 22.42 -16.28 -6.14
CA ALA A 260 22.91 -14.90 -6.16
C ALA A 260 23.57 -14.50 -4.83
N LEU A 261 23.07 -15.03 -3.71
CA LEU A 261 23.64 -14.86 -2.37
C LEU A 261 23.67 -16.20 -1.62
N ALA A 262 24.70 -16.41 -0.81
CA ALA A 262 24.91 -17.70 -0.12
C ALA A 262 23.93 -17.93 1.04
N ASN A 263 23.60 -16.88 1.80
CA ASN A 263 22.83 -17.00 3.04
C ASN A 263 21.60 -16.09 3.01
N PHE A 264 20.50 -16.56 3.59
CA PHE A 264 19.25 -15.80 3.66
C PHE A 264 19.39 -14.55 4.50
N GLU A 265 20.14 -14.62 5.59
CA GLU A 265 20.32 -13.51 6.53
C GLU A 265 21.08 -12.35 5.88
N THR A 266 22.12 -12.64 5.10
CA THR A 266 22.88 -11.60 4.38
C THR A 266 22.03 -10.96 3.28
N ALA A 267 21.25 -11.77 2.56
CA ALA A 267 20.29 -11.27 1.58
C ALA A 267 19.23 -10.36 2.25
N LEU A 268 18.63 -10.80 3.34
CA LEU A 268 17.61 -10.06 4.08
C LEU A 268 18.14 -8.73 4.60
N VAL A 269 19.32 -8.74 5.21
CA VAL A 269 19.96 -7.50 5.68
C VAL A 269 20.24 -6.57 4.51
N SER A 270 20.73 -7.06 3.37
CA SER A 270 21.01 -6.23 2.19
C SER A 270 19.76 -5.51 1.66
N HIS A 271 18.61 -6.21 1.61
CA HIS A 271 17.35 -5.62 1.17
C HIS A 271 16.80 -4.63 2.20
N LEU A 272 16.85 -4.96 3.48
CA LEU A 272 16.30 -4.10 4.53
C LEU A 272 17.11 -2.80 4.73
N ILE A 273 18.44 -2.82 4.53
CA ILE A 273 19.27 -1.60 4.61
C ILE A 273 18.81 -0.56 3.58
N THR A 274 18.44 -1.00 2.38
CA THR A 274 17.99 -0.10 1.30
C THR A 274 16.51 0.26 1.40
N SER A 275 15.74 -0.40 2.28
CA SER A 275 14.29 -0.24 2.41
C SER A 275 13.86 1.21 2.71
N PRO A 276 14.44 1.94 3.67
CA PRO A 276 14.06 3.34 3.93
C PRO A 276 14.12 4.25 2.69
N ILE A 277 15.17 4.08 1.87
CA ILE A 277 15.36 4.85 0.64
C ILE A 277 14.34 4.41 -0.42
N LYS A 278 14.12 3.10 -0.57
CA LYS A 278 13.12 2.56 -1.50
C LYS A 278 11.72 3.09 -1.22
N ILE A 279 11.31 3.20 0.04
CA ILE A 279 9.99 3.75 0.42
C ILE A 279 9.85 5.20 -0.09
N TRP A 280 10.87 6.05 0.09
CA TRP A 280 10.87 7.43 -0.41
C TRP A 280 10.80 7.50 -1.94
N VAL A 281 11.62 6.70 -2.64
CA VAL A 281 11.63 6.65 -4.10
C VAL A 281 10.28 6.18 -4.64
N ASN A 282 9.70 5.13 -4.06
CA ASN A 282 8.38 4.63 -4.41
C ASN A 282 7.32 5.71 -4.23
N LEU A 283 7.33 6.42 -3.09
CA LEU A 283 6.39 7.50 -2.82
C LEU A 283 6.47 8.57 -3.91
N SER A 284 7.66 9.08 -4.21
CA SER A 284 7.85 10.13 -5.19
C SER A 284 7.35 9.71 -6.58
N ILE A 285 7.81 8.57 -7.08
CA ILE A 285 7.50 8.11 -8.44
C ILE A 285 6.01 7.81 -8.56
N ILE A 286 5.45 7.03 -7.63
CA ILE A 286 4.05 6.62 -7.70
C ILE A 286 3.12 7.83 -7.56
N TYR A 287 3.44 8.78 -6.69
CA TYR A 287 2.65 10.00 -6.56
C TYR A 287 2.64 10.83 -7.84
N PHE A 288 3.81 11.11 -8.44
CA PHE A 288 3.88 11.91 -9.65
C PHE A 288 3.22 11.20 -10.84
N THR A 289 3.44 9.89 -10.99
CA THR A 289 2.82 9.13 -12.07
C THR A 289 1.31 8.99 -11.87
N ALA A 290 0.83 8.69 -10.67
CA ALA A 290 -0.60 8.62 -10.39
C ALA A 290 -1.27 9.96 -10.72
N ARG A 291 -0.65 11.09 -10.37
CA ARG A 291 -1.17 12.41 -10.71
C ARG A 291 -1.28 12.66 -12.22
N ALA A 292 -0.35 12.13 -13.02
CA ALA A 292 -0.38 12.25 -14.46
C ALA A 292 -1.40 11.30 -15.11
N VAL A 293 -1.47 10.04 -14.63
CA VAL A 293 -2.23 8.97 -15.26
C VAL A 293 -3.70 8.93 -14.80
N VAL A 294 -3.97 9.13 -13.51
CA VAL A 294 -5.33 9.02 -12.94
C VAL A 294 -6.35 9.92 -13.67
N PRO A 295 -6.05 11.19 -13.99
CA PRO A 295 -6.96 12.04 -14.75
C PRO A 295 -7.26 11.51 -16.16
N LEU A 296 -6.28 10.90 -16.83
CA LEU A 296 -6.42 10.35 -18.18
C LEU A 296 -7.32 9.10 -18.18
N VAL A 297 -7.21 8.28 -17.14
CA VAL A 297 -8.02 7.07 -16.96
C VAL A 297 -9.45 7.45 -16.55
N HIS A 298 -9.62 8.34 -15.56
CA HIS A 298 -10.95 8.66 -15.02
C HIS A 298 -11.76 9.63 -15.89
N LYS A 299 -11.14 10.57 -16.63
CA LYS A 299 -11.87 11.41 -17.60
C LYS A 299 -12.51 10.59 -18.71
N LYS A 300 -11.93 9.45 -19.11
CA LYS A 300 -12.51 8.59 -20.16
C LYS A 300 -13.66 7.71 -19.66
N ILE A 301 -13.66 7.33 -18.38
CA ILE A 301 -14.72 6.49 -17.79
C ILE A 301 -16.03 7.28 -17.65
N SER A 302 -15.97 8.60 -17.42
CA SER A 302 -17.19 9.44 -17.32
C SER A 302 -17.89 9.72 -18.66
N TYR A 303 -17.28 9.39 -19.80
CA TYR A 303 -17.93 9.45 -21.12
C TYR A 303 -18.52 8.09 -21.55
N SER A 304 -18.48 7.07 -20.69
CA SER A 304 -18.97 5.72 -20.97
C SER A 304 -20.08 5.25 -20.01
N LEU A 305 -20.69 6.18 -19.28
CA LEU A 305 -21.95 6.06 -18.56
C LEU A 305 -22.91 7.10 -19.14
#